data_AF-A0A6G9CKA3-F1
#
_entry.id   AF-A0A6G9CKA3-F1
#
_cell.length_a   1.000
_cell.length_b   1.000
_cell.length_c   1.000
_cell.angle_alpha   90.00
_cell.angle_beta   90.00
_cell.angle_gamma   90.00
#
_symmetry.space_group_name_H-M   'P 1'
#
loop_
_entity.id
_entity.type
_entity.pdbx_description
1 polymer ?
#
loop_
_entity_poly.entity_id
_entity_poly.type
_entity_poly.pdbx_seq_one_letter_code
_entity_poly.pdbx_strand_id
1 'polypeptide(L)'
;MGSLRWPSTIDETAEDWLGAICAPGKFFDGNPIGGAIAGATCITTGSETIFILEYDSNFKMQNDLVAYHVRFYASSIDESGRITVFATNNQNTGRALSPLESFGFKIRTVS
;
A
#
# COMPACT_ATOMS: atom_id res chain seq x y z
N MET A 1 17.29 0.21 17.68
CA MET A 1 16.73 1.27 16.80
C MET A 1 17.42 1.13 15.45
N GLY A 2 16.82 0.38 14.52
CA GLY A 2 17.33 0.18 13.17
C GLY A 2 16.50 0.99 12.20
N SER A 3 17.05 2.10 11.72
CA SER A 3 16.45 2.90 10.65
C SER A 3 16.72 2.17 9.33
N LEU A 4 15.65 1.83 8.61
CA LEU A 4 15.74 1.32 7.24
C LEU A 4 16.44 2.39 6.40
N ARG A 5 17.65 2.08 5.94
CA ARG A 5 18.47 2.97 5.13
C ARG A 5 18.44 2.44 3.70
N TRP A 6 17.67 3.08 2.83
CA TRP A 6 17.55 2.68 1.43
C TRP A 6 18.58 3.42 0.57
N PRO A 7 19.23 2.74 -0.39
CA PRO A 7 20.25 3.34 -1.25
C PRO A 7 19.63 4.18 -2.37
N SER A 8 20.25 5.32 -2.65
CA SER A 8 19.84 6.32 -3.63
C SER A 8 20.33 5.97 -5.05
N THR A 9 19.43 5.47 -5.88
CA THR A 9 19.51 5.48 -7.34
C THR A 9 18.10 5.66 -7.87
N ILE A 10 17.93 6.34 -9.00
CA ILE A 10 16.63 6.59 -9.64
C ILE A 10 16.11 5.27 -10.23
N ASP A 11 15.65 4.40 -9.34
CA ASP A 11 14.69 3.30 -9.54
C ASP A 11 13.42 3.81 -8.86
N GLU A 12 12.24 3.71 -9.49
CA GLU A 12 10.97 4.14 -8.86
C GLU A 12 10.77 3.36 -7.56
N THR A 13 11.11 3.98 -6.43
CA THR A 13 11.22 3.31 -5.14
C THR A 13 9.87 3.32 -4.42
N ALA A 14 9.73 2.51 -3.37
CA ALA A 14 8.57 2.59 -2.48
C ALA A 14 8.32 4.03 -1.96
N GLU A 15 9.36 4.86 -1.83
CA GLU A 15 9.22 6.28 -1.44
C GLU A 15 8.49 7.11 -2.50
N ASP A 16 8.70 6.85 -3.79
CA ASP A 16 8.01 7.55 -4.88
C ASP A 16 6.52 7.20 -4.91
N TRP A 17 6.20 5.92 -4.73
CA TRP A 17 4.81 5.45 -4.63
C TRP A 17 4.10 6.09 -3.43
N LEU A 18 4.79 6.16 -2.28
CA LEU A 18 4.28 6.81 -1.08
C LEU A 18 4.11 8.32 -1.30
N GLY A 19 5.08 8.98 -1.92
CA GLY A 19 5.02 10.42 -2.23
C GLY A 19 3.87 10.78 -3.18
N ALA A 20 3.47 9.86 -4.06
CA ALA A 20 2.37 10.06 -4.99
C ALA A 20 0.98 9.98 -4.33
N ILE A 21 0.83 9.15 -3.29
CA ILE A 21 -0.47 8.90 -2.64
C ILE A 21 -0.64 9.64 -1.32
N CYS A 22 0.44 9.76 -0.53
CA CYS A 22 0.37 10.28 0.82
C CYS A 22 0.48 11.80 0.81
N ALA A 23 -0.38 12.48 1.58
CA ALA A 23 -0.19 13.89 1.83
C ALA A 23 1.13 14.11 2.63
N PRO A 24 1.85 15.22 2.39
CA PRO A 24 3.08 15.52 3.12
C PRO A 24 2.88 15.47 4.64
N GLY A 25 3.74 14.71 5.34
CA GLY A 25 3.69 14.56 6.80
C GLY A 25 2.50 13.74 7.32
N LYS A 26 1.78 13.04 6.45
CA LYS A 26 0.63 12.17 6.81
C LYS A 26 0.92 10.68 6.59
N PHE A 27 2.19 10.31 6.55
CA PHE A 27 2.60 8.92 6.64
C PHE A 27 2.77 8.52 8.10
N PHE A 28 2.19 7.38 8.47
CA PHE A 28 2.23 6.82 9.81
C PHE A 28 2.76 5.39 9.70
N ASP A 29 4.02 5.22 10.07
CA ASP A 29 4.58 3.89 10.29
C ASP A 29 3.88 3.24 11.48
N GLY A 30 3.57 1.95 11.37
CA GLY A 30 2.63 1.30 12.27
C GLY A 30 2.86 -0.19 12.43
N ASN A 31 1.93 -0.82 13.15
CA ASN A 31 1.92 -2.26 13.27
C ASN A 31 1.12 -2.86 12.11
N PRO A 32 1.56 -3.98 11.54
CA PRO A 32 0.77 -4.74 10.58
C PRO A 32 -0.58 -5.15 11.16
N ILE A 33 -1.54 -5.35 10.28
CA ILE A 33 -2.83 -5.98 10.60
C ILE A 33 -2.82 -7.43 10.11
N GLY A 34 -3.56 -8.31 10.79
CA GLY A 34 -3.76 -9.69 10.36
C GLY A 34 -2.47 -10.46 10.09
N GLY A 35 -2.36 -11.01 8.88
CA GLY A 35 -1.23 -11.80 8.40
C GLY A 35 -0.10 -10.99 7.75
N ALA A 36 -0.18 -9.66 7.77
CA ALA A 36 0.86 -8.81 7.20
C ALA A 36 2.17 -8.90 8.01
N ILE A 37 3.30 -8.83 7.32
CA ILE A 37 4.64 -8.86 7.93
C ILE A 37 5.17 -7.45 8.25
N ALA A 38 4.62 -6.43 7.59
CA ALA A 38 4.83 -5.01 7.91
C ALA A 38 3.56 -4.23 7.55
N GLY A 39 3.37 -3.07 8.20
CA GLY A 39 2.20 -2.25 7.95
C GLY A 39 2.42 -0.79 8.28
N ALA A 40 1.88 0.06 7.43
CA ALA A 40 1.82 1.50 7.62
C ALA A 40 0.45 2.00 7.13
N THR A 41 0.16 3.26 7.44
CA THR A 41 -0.99 3.95 6.87
C THR A 41 -0.58 5.33 6.41
N CYS A 42 -1.32 5.89 5.48
CA CYS A 42 -1.23 7.32 5.24
C CYS A 42 -2.57 7.93 4.86
N ILE A 43 -2.65 9.26 4.98
CA ILE A 43 -3.82 10.02 4.58
C ILE A 43 -3.49 10.73 3.27
N THR A 44 -4.33 10.58 2.25
CA THR A 44 -4.19 11.28 0.97
C THR A 44 -4.51 12.77 1.10
N THR A 45 -4.19 13.57 0.09
CA THR A 45 -4.63 14.98 0.02
C THR A 45 -6.16 15.12 -0.01
N GLY A 46 -6.87 14.08 -0.46
CA GLY A 46 -8.33 13.95 -0.41
C GLY A 46 -8.90 13.51 0.93
N SER A 47 -8.07 13.40 1.99
CA SER A 47 -8.45 12.94 3.33
C SER A 47 -8.92 11.47 3.38
N GLU A 48 -8.45 10.65 2.45
CA GLU A 48 -8.73 9.20 2.43
C GLU A 48 -7.60 8.45 3.13
N THR A 49 -7.94 7.45 3.93
CA THR A 49 -6.93 6.56 4.54
C THR A 49 -6.54 5.47 3.56
N ILE A 50 -5.22 5.31 3.37
CA ILE A 50 -4.61 4.20 2.65
C ILE A 50 -3.88 3.31 3.64
N PHE A 51 -4.17 2.02 3.57
CA PHE A 51 -3.40 0.98 4.25
C PHE A 51 -2.27 0.54 3.34
N ILE A 52 -1.05 0.52 3.87
CA ILE A 52 0.15 0.09 3.15
C ILE A 52 0.65 -1.16 3.88
N LEU A 53 0.53 -2.32 3.25
CA LEU A 53 0.74 -3.61 3.92
C LEU A 53 1.71 -4.46 3.11
N GLU A 54 2.55 -5.21 3.80
CA GLU A 54 3.44 -6.17 3.17
C GLU A 54 3.06 -7.61 3.54
N TYR A 55 3.16 -8.50 2.55
CA TYR A 55 2.84 -9.91 2.70
C TYR A 55 3.90 -10.79 2.05
N ASP A 56 4.05 -12.01 2.59
CA ASP A 56 4.88 -13.08 2.02
C ASP A 56 4.06 -14.06 1.15
N SER A 57 2.74 -13.87 1.05
CA SER A 57 1.86 -14.72 0.26
C SER A 57 0.54 -14.03 -0.13
N ASN A 58 0.09 -14.33 -1.35
CA ASN A 58 -1.19 -13.84 -1.87
C ASN A 58 -2.38 -14.31 -1.01
N PHE A 59 -2.28 -15.49 -0.40
CA PHE A 59 -3.34 -16.04 0.45
C PHE A 59 -3.59 -15.16 1.68
N LYS A 60 -2.53 -14.80 2.43
CA LYS A 60 -2.65 -13.92 3.61
C LYS A 60 -3.17 -12.54 3.21
N MET A 61 -2.64 -12.00 2.12
CA MET A 61 -3.07 -10.73 1.56
C MET A 61 -4.58 -10.72 1.29
N GLN A 62 -5.08 -11.64 0.47
CA GLN A 62 -6.50 -11.67 0.10
C GLN A 62 -7.41 -11.89 1.31
N ASN A 63 -7.01 -12.78 2.23
CA ASN A 63 -7.78 -13.04 3.44
C ASN A 63 -7.93 -11.77 4.30
N ASP A 64 -6.86 -11.01 4.47
CA ASP A 64 -6.90 -9.75 5.23
C ASP A 64 -7.72 -8.68 4.51
N LEU A 65 -7.53 -8.50 3.19
CA LEU A 65 -8.30 -7.52 2.42
C LEU A 65 -9.81 -7.76 2.54
N VAL A 66 -10.24 -9.03 2.53
CA VAL A 66 -11.63 -9.42 2.76
C VAL A 66 -12.05 -9.18 4.22
N ALA A 67 -11.26 -9.65 5.19
CA ALA A 67 -11.58 -9.58 6.62
C ALA A 67 -11.71 -8.14 7.14
N TYR A 68 -10.93 -7.21 6.58
CA TYR A 68 -10.95 -5.80 6.94
C TYR A 68 -11.84 -4.94 6.03
N HIS A 69 -12.68 -5.57 5.21
CA HIS A 69 -13.63 -4.88 4.33
C HIS A 69 -12.95 -3.85 3.40
N VAL A 70 -11.73 -4.12 2.95
CA VAL A 70 -11.09 -3.34 1.89
C VAL A 70 -11.84 -3.60 0.59
N ARG A 71 -12.04 -2.55 -0.21
CA ARG A 71 -12.78 -2.67 -1.48
C ARG A 71 -11.88 -2.54 -2.69
N PHE A 72 -10.89 -1.66 -2.61
CA PHE A 72 -9.95 -1.40 -3.71
C PHE A 72 -8.53 -1.56 -3.23
N TYR A 73 -7.69 -2.16 -4.06
CA TYR A 73 -6.27 -2.27 -3.79
C TYR A 73 -5.45 -2.18 -5.06
N ALA A 74 -4.19 -1.78 -4.90
CA ALA A 74 -3.14 -1.89 -5.88
C ALA A 74 -1.98 -2.65 -5.21
N SER A 75 -1.32 -3.54 -5.94
CA SER A 75 -0.20 -4.29 -5.38
C SER A 75 0.95 -4.46 -6.36
N SER A 76 2.14 -4.63 -5.80
CA SER A 76 3.37 -5.00 -6.50
C SER A 76 4.00 -6.20 -5.81
N ILE A 77 4.77 -6.97 -6.57
CA ILE A 77 5.52 -8.13 -6.07
C ILE A 77 6.98 -7.92 -6.48
N ASP A 78 7.90 -7.93 -5.52
CA ASP A 78 9.32 -7.81 -5.79
C ASP A 78 9.95 -9.16 -6.20
N GLU A 79 11.23 -9.14 -6.56
CA GLU A 79 11.98 -10.34 -6.98
C GLU A 79 12.07 -11.41 -5.88
N SER A 80 11.92 -11.03 -4.61
CA SER A 80 11.91 -11.96 -3.47
C SER A 80 10.53 -12.61 -3.23
N GLY A 81 9.51 -12.17 -3.97
CA GLY A 81 8.13 -12.61 -3.79
C GLY A 81 7.39 -11.87 -2.68
N ARG A 82 7.97 -10.80 -2.12
CA ARG A 82 7.29 -9.93 -1.16
C ARG A 82 6.27 -9.08 -1.89
N ILE A 83 5.08 -9.02 -1.33
CA ILE A 83 3.94 -8.31 -1.90
C ILE A 83 3.73 -7.03 -1.12
N THR A 84 3.82 -5.88 -1.78
CA THR A 84 3.42 -4.59 -1.21
C THR A 84 2.03 -4.25 -1.71
N VAL A 85 1.14 -3.86 -0.80
CA VAL A 85 -0.26 -3.55 -1.09
C VAL A 85 -0.61 -2.17 -0.60
N PHE A 86 -1.25 -1.39 -1.47
CA PHE A 86 -1.93 -0.15 -1.15
C PHE A 86 -3.43 -0.40 -1.21
N ALA A 87 -4.12 -0.21 -0.10
CA ALA A 87 -5.50 -0.63 0.08
C ALA A 87 -6.37 0.52 0.62
N THR A 88 -7.59 0.63 0.13
CA THR A 88 -8.58 1.60 0.62
C THR A 88 -9.98 0.99 0.68
N ASN A 89 -10.74 1.42 1.68
CA ASN A 89 -12.12 1.00 1.90
C ASN A 89 -13.14 2.03 1.39
N ASN A 90 -12.72 3.06 0.63
CA ASN A 90 -13.67 4.02 0.05
C ASN A 90 -14.67 3.25 -0.83
N GLN A 91 -15.93 3.22 -0.41
CA GLN A 91 -16.93 2.31 -0.95
C GLN A 91 -17.32 2.64 -2.39
N ASN A 92 -17.07 3.86 -2.87
CA ASN A 92 -17.61 4.32 -4.14
C ASN A 92 -16.57 4.39 -5.26
N THR A 93 -15.28 4.58 -4.94
CA THR A 93 -14.21 4.69 -5.95
C THR A 93 -12.85 4.28 -5.39
N GLY A 94 -12.03 3.57 -6.18
CA GLY A 94 -10.60 3.36 -5.90
C GLY A 94 -9.70 4.56 -6.22
N ARG A 95 -10.28 5.76 -6.39
CA ARG A 95 -9.62 6.97 -6.89
C ARG A 95 -8.43 7.42 -6.05
N ALA A 96 -8.47 7.15 -4.75
CA ALA A 96 -7.37 7.42 -3.83
C ALA A 96 -6.04 6.75 -4.27
N LEU A 97 -6.15 5.66 -5.04
CA LEU A 97 -5.02 4.88 -5.56
C LEU A 97 -4.64 5.26 -7.00
N SER A 98 -5.40 6.11 -7.70
CA SER A 98 -5.11 6.52 -9.08
C SER A 98 -3.70 7.07 -9.33
N PRO A 99 -3.05 7.79 -8.40
CA PRO A 99 -1.66 8.20 -8.61
C PRO A 99 -0.70 7.03 -8.88
N LEU A 100 -0.98 5.84 -8.32
CA LEU A 100 -0.15 4.65 -8.53
C LEU A 100 -0.20 4.12 -9.97
N GLU A 101 -1.24 4.44 -10.74
CA GLU A 101 -1.35 4.03 -12.15
C GLU A 101 -0.22 4.62 -13.00
N SER A 102 0.34 5.77 -12.60
CA SER A 102 1.51 6.37 -13.27
C SER A 102 2.80 5.54 -13.13
N PHE A 103 2.85 4.68 -12.10
CA PHE A 103 3.92 3.71 -11.86
C PHE A 103 3.55 2.30 -12.36
N GLY A 104 2.51 2.18 -13.19
CA GLY A 104 2.08 0.91 -13.78
C GLY A 104 1.25 0.00 -12.87
N PHE A 105 0.88 0.44 -11.67
CA PHE A 105 -0.04 -0.33 -10.84
C PHE A 105 -1.42 -0.44 -11.49
N LYS A 106 -2.08 -1.57 -11.23
CA LYS A 106 -3.49 -1.79 -11.61
C LYS A 106 -4.35 -1.75 -10.36
N ILE A 107 -5.34 -0.87 -10.34
CA ILE A 107 -6.34 -0.83 -9.28
C ILE A 107 -7.31 -2.00 -9.49
N ARG A 108 -7.47 -2.80 -8.44
CA ARG A 108 -8.29 -4.01 -8.43
C ARG A 108 -9.36 -3.89 -7.35
N THR A 109 -10.48 -4.55 -7.59
CA THR A 109 -11.48 -4.79 -6.55
C THR A 109 -11.12 -6.04 -5.77
N VAL A 110 -11.31 -6.00 -4.46
CA VAL A 110 -11.30 -7.21 -3.63
C VAL A 110 -12.56 -8.01 -3.95
N SER A 111 -12.43 -9.33 -4.12
CA SER A 111 -13.50 -10.26 -4.49
C SER A 111 -13.54 -11.45 -3.57
#